data_AF-A0A1V5CUD1-F1
#
_entry.id   AF-A0A1V5CUD1-F1
#
_cell.length_a   1.000
_cell.length_b   1.000
_cell.length_c   1.000
_cell.angle_alpha   90.00
_cell.angle_beta   90.00
_cell.angle_gamma   90.00
#
_symmetry.space_group_name_H-M   'P 1'
#
loop_
_entity.id
_entity.type
_entity.pdbx_description
1 polymer ?
#
loop_
_entity_poly.entity_id
_entity_poly.type
_entity_poly.pdbx_seq_one_letter_code
_entity_poly.pdbx_strand_id
1 'polypeptide(L)'
;MWNWKPIFEDEEIISYCDLDKIIDTEGGEDGIFASMECYRPIPPKFAVWVSLTFKKKEAAKRYIEQRKGAGLPVTGYQRFRYTLCLIEMDATKKRYRIIPATDYDSADNELGESSILTDRNAPLVEGLKTEWASINSRSTHSIVPAIFKRIAV
;
A
#
# COMPACT_ATOMS: atom_id res chain seq x y z
N MET A 1 5.24 1.36 -17.66
CA MET A 1 4.42 0.14 -17.50
C MET A 1 4.66 -0.39 -16.09
N TRP A 2 3.62 -0.78 -15.34
CA TRP A 2 3.78 -1.36 -14.00
C TRP A 2 4.18 -2.83 -14.13
N ASN A 3 5.08 -3.33 -13.28
CA ASN A 3 5.46 -4.75 -13.23
C ASN A 3 5.04 -5.39 -11.92
N TRP A 4 3.73 -5.61 -11.76
CA TRP A 4 3.14 -6.16 -10.54
C TRP A 4 3.62 -7.59 -10.27
N LYS A 5 4.33 -7.78 -9.15
CA LYS A 5 4.70 -9.10 -8.63
C LYS A 5 3.89 -9.41 -7.37
N PRO A 6 3.32 -10.62 -7.24
CA PRO A 6 2.66 -11.01 -6.00
C PRO A 6 3.67 -10.99 -4.86
N ILE A 7 3.35 -10.28 -3.78
CA ILE A 7 4.26 -10.07 -2.65
C ILE A 7 3.76 -10.74 -1.37
N PHE A 8 2.45 -10.83 -1.22
CA PHE A 8 1.82 -11.37 -0.02
C PHE A 8 0.37 -11.78 -0.31
N GLU A 9 -0.09 -12.83 0.35
CA GLU A 9 -1.47 -13.29 0.33
C GLU A 9 -1.81 -13.90 1.69
N ASP A 10 -2.98 -13.54 2.23
CA ASP A 10 -3.59 -14.19 3.38
C ASP A 10 -5.06 -14.52 3.10
N GLU A 11 -5.90 -14.67 4.14
CA GLU A 11 -7.32 -14.96 3.98
C GLU A 11 -8.16 -13.74 3.55
N GLU A 12 -7.67 -12.52 3.79
CA GLU A 12 -8.41 -11.28 3.58
C GLU A 12 -7.99 -10.57 2.30
N ILE A 13 -6.67 -10.50 2.05
CA ILE A 13 -6.09 -9.71 0.97
C ILE A 13 -5.08 -10.49 0.13
N ILE A 14 -4.95 -10.04 -1.11
CA ILE A 14 -3.79 -10.32 -1.97
C ILE A 14 -3.13 -8.97 -2.26
N SER A 15 -1.80 -8.94 -2.15
CA SER A 15 -1.01 -7.78 -2.48
C SER A 15 0.02 -8.05 -3.57
N TYR A 16 0.14 -7.09 -4.46
CA TYR A 16 1.16 -7.04 -5.50
C TYR A 16 2.01 -5.80 -5.29
N CYS A 17 3.30 -5.89 -5.61
CA CYS A 17 4.27 -4.82 -5.47
C CYS A 17 4.96 -4.59 -6.82
N ASP A 18 5.19 -3.34 -7.20
CA ASP A 18 6.09 -3.00 -8.31
C ASP A 18 7.51 -2.88 -7.77
N LEU A 19 8.28 -3.97 -7.89
CA LEU A 19 9.65 -4.06 -7.38
C LEU A 19 10.67 -3.33 -8.26
N ASP A 20 10.30 -2.97 -9.50
CA ASP A 20 11.20 -2.27 -10.42
C ASP A 20 11.22 -0.75 -10.16
N LYS A 21 10.32 -0.27 -9.29
CA LYS A 21 10.12 1.16 -8.99
C LYS A 21 10.23 1.43 -7.49
N ILE A 22 11.34 1.02 -6.89
CA ILE A 22 11.68 1.43 -5.52
C ILE A 22 12.01 2.93 -5.55
N ILE A 23 11.30 3.69 -4.72
CA ILE A 23 11.45 5.14 -4.62
C ILE A 23 12.45 5.44 -3.52
N ASP A 24 13.50 6.18 -3.84
CA ASP A 24 14.35 6.82 -2.85
C ASP A 24 13.57 8.00 -2.25
N THR A 25 13.24 7.89 -0.96
CA THR A 25 12.49 8.96 -0.25
C THR A 25 13.39 10.05 0.32
N GLU A 26 14.72 9.87 0.28
CA GLU A 26 15.69 10.87 0.75
C GLU A 26 16.23 11.72 -0.40
N GLY A 27 16.22 11.23 -1.65
CA GLY A 27 16.68 11.94 -2.85
C GLY A 27 15.89 13.20 -3.26
N GLY A 28 15.10 13.78 -2.35
CA GLY A 28 14.25 14.94 -2.58
C GLY A 28 14.72 16.25 -1.93
N GLU A 29 15.70 16.24 -1.01
CA GLU A 29 16.13 17.50 -0.36
C GLU A 29 17.04 18.36 -1.27
N ASP A 30 17.69 17.76 -2.25
CA ASP A 30 18.69 18.37 -3.13
C ASP A 30 18.38 18.17 -4.64
N GLY A 31 17.25 17.55 -4.98
CA GLY A 31 16.77 17.42 -6.35
C GLY A 31 17.57 16.45 -7.24
N ILE A 32 18.47 15.66 -6.63
CA ILE A 32 19.29 14.68 -7.32
C ILE A 32 18.62 13.31 -7.21
N PHE A 33 17.79 12.98 -8.19
CA PHE A 33 17.30 11.62 -8.36
C PHE A 33 18.44 10.75 -8.91
N ALA A 34 18.83 9.74 -8.15
CA ALA A 34 19.79 8.73 -8.57
C ALA A 34 19.40 8.12 -9.93
N SER A 35 20.33 8.12 -10.89
CA SER A 35 20.12 7.44 -12.18
C SER A 35 19.91 5.94 -12.00
N MET A 36 19.14 5.38 -12.93
CA MET A 36 18.64 4.00 -12.97
C MET A 36 19.75 3.00 -13.34
N GLU A 37 20.85 2.93 -12.58
CA GLU A 37 21.86 1.89 -12.72
C GLU A 37 21.61 0.74 -11.73
N CYS A 38 21.53 -0.48 -12.27
CA CYS A 38 20.94 -1.68 -11.67
C CYS A 38 21.69 -2.30 -10.47
N TYR A 39 22.58 -1.57 -9.78
CA TYR A 39 23.41 -2.09 -8.68
C TYR A 39 23.53 -1.13 -7.49
N ARG A 40 22.52 -0.30 -7.22
CA ARG A 40 22.51 0.47 -5.98
C ARG A 40 21.95 -0.36 -4.82
N PRO A 41 22.59 -0.33 -3.64
CA PRO A 41 21.95 -0.83 -2.43
C PRO A 41 20.66 -0.05 -2.20
N ILE A 42 19.63 -0.73 -1.71
CA ILE A 42 18.34 -0.10 -1.41
C ILE A 42 18.58 1.04 -0.42
N PRO A 43 18.01 2.24 -0.67
CA PRO A 43 18.25 3.38 0.18
C PRO A 43 17.74 3.10 1.61
N PRO A 44 18.39 3.67 2.64
CA PRO A 44 18.02 3.48 4.05
C PRO A 44 16.54 3.76 4.33
N LYS A 45 15.98 4.74 3.63
CA LYS A 45 14.55 4.97 3.55
C LYS A 45 14.09 4.87 2.10
N PHE A 46 13.04 4.09 1.89
CA PHE A 46 12.51 3.84 0.56
C PHE A 46 11.00 3.74 0.60
N ALA A 47 10.36 3.85 -0.56
CA ALA A 47 8.95 3.57 -0.70
C ALA A 47 8.68 2.63 -1.87
N VAL A 48 7.61 1.85 -1.75
CA VAL A 48 7.14 0.97 -2.81
C VAL A 48 5.64 1.09 -3.01
N TRP A 49 5.24 0.99 -4.28
CA TRP A 49 3.85 0.90 -4.65
C TRP A 49 3.33 -0.52 -4.45
N VAL A 50 2.20 -0.62 -3.77
CA VAL A 50 1.49 -1.89 -3.59
C VAL A 50 0.03 -1.74 -3.97
N SER A 51 -0.52 -2.76 -4.61
CA SER A 51 -1.97 -2.89 -4.79
C SER A 51 -2.54 -3.78 -3.70
N LEU A 52 -3.56 -3.33 -2.96
CA LEU A 52 -4.31 -4.13 -2.00
C LEU A 52 -5.63 -4.58 -2.63
N THR A 53 -5.81 -5.89 -2.77
CA THR A 53 -7.04 -6.49 -3.32
C THR A 53 -7.72 -7.33 -2.25
N PHE A 54 -8.99 -7.06 -1.95
CA PHE A 54 -9.77 -7.94 -1.09
C PHE A 54 -10.10 -9.26 -1.81
N LYS A 55 -9.92 -10.38 -1.12
CA LYS A 55 -10.31 -11.70 -1.63
C LYS A 55 -11.81 -11.93 -1.54
N LYS A 56 -12.42 -11.46 -0.46
CA LYS A 56 -13.85 -11.65 -0.15
C LYS A 56 -14.67 -10.47 -0.65
N LYS A 57 -15.77 -10.76 -1.35
CA LYS A 57 -16.69 -9.71 -1.86
C LYS A 57 -17.32 -8.91 -0.72
N GLU A 58 -17.47 -9.54 0.44
CA GLU A 58 -18.03 -8.96 1.66
C GLU A 58 -17.15 -7.83 2.19
N ALA A 59 -15.82 -7.98 2.12
CA ALA A 59 -14.88 -6.93 2.52
C ALA A 59 -14.96 -5.71 1.58
N ALA A 60 -15.05 -5.96 0.27
CA ALA A 60 -15.28 -4.89 -0.71
C ALA A 60 -16.63 -4.18 -0.48
N LYS A 61 -17.71 -4.91 -0.19
CA LYS A 61 -19.01 -4.31 0.16
C LYS A 61 -18.93 -3.45 1.41
N ARG A 62 -18.31 -3.96 2.47
CA ARG A 62 -18.07 -3.21 3.72
C ARG A 62 -17.29 -1.92 3.45
N TYR A 63 -16.28 -1.96 2.59
CA TYR A 63 -15.53 -0.77 2.20
C TYR A 63 -16.43 0.29 1.56
N ILE A 64 -17.26 -0.12 0.60
CA ILE A 64 -18.20 0.78 -0.10
C ILE A 64 -19.23 1.36 0.89
N GLU A 65 -19.73 0.56 1.82
CA GLU A 65 -20.63 1.01 2.89
C GLU A 65 -19.95 2.01 3.83
N GLN A 66 -18.70 1.78 4.23
CA GLN A 66 -17.91 2.71 5.04
C GLN A 66 -17.69 4.04 4.31
N ARG A 67 -17.36 4.01 3.00
CA ARG A 67 -17.25 5.22 2.17
C ARG A 67 -18.56 6.00 2.11
N LYS A 68 -19.67 5.30 1.86
CA LYS A 68 -21.00 5.91 1.82
C LYS A 68 -21.38 6.54 3.17
N GLY A 69 -21.12 5.84 4.28
CA GLY A 69 -21.35 6.36 5.63
C GLY A 69 -20.50 7.59 5.97
N ALA A 70 -19.30 7.69 5.40
CA ALA A 70 -18.44 8.86 5.52
C ALA A 70 -18.79 10.02 4.58
N GLY A 71 -19.85 9.89 3.75
CA GLY A 71 -20.25 10.91 2.77
C GLY A 71 -19.32 11.02 1.56
N LEU A 72 -18.48 10.00 1.31
CA LEU A 72 -17.56 9.98 0.18
C LEU A 72 -18.27 9.52 -1.11
N PRO A 73 -17.83 10.00 -2.29
CA PRO A 73 -18.35 9.52 -3.56
C PRO A 73 -18.15 8.01 -3.72
N VAL A 74 -19.21 7.34 -4.21
CA VAL A 74 -19.23 5.89 -4.48
C VAL A 74 -19.65 5.57 -5.93
N THR A 75 -19.68 6.57 -6.81
CA THR A 75 -19.95 6.37 -8.23
C THR A 75 -18.88 5.47 -8.84
N GLY A 76 -19.27 4.38 -9.50
CA GLY A 76 -18.33 3.44 -10.11
C GLY A 76 -17.83 2.33 -9.17
N TYR A 77 -17.97 2.49 -7.86
CA TYR A 77 -17.45 1.55 -6.86
C TYR A 77 -18.13 0.17 -6.88
N GLN A 78 -19.26 0.00 -7.56
CA GLN A 78 -19.81 -1.33 -7.84
C GLN A 78 -18.85 -2.25 -8.61
N ARG A 79 -17.84 -1.68 -9.28
CA ARG A 79 -16.76 -2.40 -9.97
C ARG A 79 -15.39 -2.28 -9.27
N PHE A 80 -15.36 -1.81 -8.01
CA PHE A 80 -14.13 -1.69 -7.24
C PHE A 80 -13.33 -3.01 -7.24
N ARG A 81 -12.03 -2.90 -7.49
CA ARG A 81 -11.14 -4.05 -7.59
C ARG A 81 -10.01 -4.00 -6.57
N TYR A 82 -9.26 -2.90 -6.53
CA TYR A 82 -8.10 -2.77 -5.65
C TYR A 82 -7.85 -1.32 -5.27
N THR A 83 -7.06 -1.15 -4.22
CA THR A 83 -6.52 0.14 -3.81
C THR A 83 -5.02 0.17 -4.08
N LEU A 84 -4.52 1.22 -4.70
CA LEU A 84 -3.11 1.52 -4.78
C LEU A 84 -2.68 2.25 -3.49
N CYS A 85 -1.62 1.75 -2.85
CA CYS A 85 -1.02 2.34 -1.68
C CYS A 85 0.48 2.53 -1.90
N LEU A 86 1.05 3.57 -1.30
CA LEU A 86 2.48 3.71 -1.13
C LEU A 86 2.86 3.23 0.26
N ILE A 87 3.79 2.29 0.37
CA ILE A 87 4.37 1.90 1.66
C ILE A 87 5.75 2.51 1.75
N GLU A 88 5.92 3.44 2.70
CA GLU A 88 7.22 3.97 3.06
C GLU A 88 7.84 3.14 4.17
N MET A 89 9.14 2.90 4.06
CA MET A 89 9.92 2.12 5.00
C MET A 89 11.21 2.83 5.37
N ASP A 90 11.55 2.79 6.65
CA ASP A 90 12.86 3.16 7.18
C ASP A 90 13.53 1.86 7.64
N ALA A 91 14.46 1.35 6.85
CA ALA A 91 15.16 0.10 7.11
C ALA A 91 16.08 0.20 8.33
N THR A 92 16.63 1.39 8.60
CA THR A 92 17.53 1.62 9.72
C THR A 92 16.79 1.55 11.05
N LYS A 93 15.60 2.16 11.12
CA LYS A 93 14.76 2.18 12.31
C LYS A 93 13.76 1.02 12.36
N LYS A 94 13.68 0.22 11.28
CA LYS A 94 12.68 -0.83 11.08
C LYS A 94 11.27 -0.30 11.29
N ARG A 95 10.95 0.84 10.67
CA ARG A 95 9.63 1.47 10.74
C ARG A 95 8.99 1.54 9.36
N TYR A 96 7.67 1.64 9.33
CA TYR A 96 6.90 1.80 8.11
C TYR A 96 5.72 2.74 8.32
N ARG A 97 5.18 3.27 7.24
CA ARG A 97 3.83 3.83 7.19
C ARG A 97 3.22 3.58 5.81
N ILE A 98 1.89 3.61 5.73
CA ILE A 98 1.14 3.37 4.50
C ILE A 98 0.33 4.59 4.15
N ILE A 99 0.47 5.05 2.91
CA ILE A 99 -0.26 6.18 2.35
C ILE A 99 -1.19 5.60 1.28
N PRO A 100 -2.51 5.50 1.55
CA PRO A 100 -3.48 5.16 0.53
C PRO A 100 -3.46 6.24 -0.56
N ALA A 101 -3.46 5.82 -1.84
CA ALA A 101 -3.48 6.74 -2.97
C ALA A 101 -4.85 6.73 -3.65
N THR A 102 -5.09 5.74 -4.49
CA THR A 102 -6.23 5.75 -5.42
C THR A 102 -6.87 4.38 -5.49
N ASP A 103 -8.20 4.34 -5.57
CA ASP A 103 -8.97 3.13 -5.82
C ASP A 103 -9.20 2.94 -7.32
N TYR A 104 -9.21 1.69 -7.75
CA TYR A 104 -9.36 1.32 -9.15
C TYR A 104 -10.47 0.28 -9.36
N ASP A 105 -11.10 0.35 -10.52
CA ASP A 105 -12.07 -0.66 -10.96
C ASP A 105 -11.40 -1.85 -11.66
N SER A 106 -12.21 -2.84 -12.09
CA SER A 106 -11.71 -4.05 -12.77
C SER A 106 -11.12 -3.82 -14.16
N ALA A 107 -11.23 -2.62 -14.71
CA ALA A 107 -10.66 -2.21 -15.99
C ALA A 107 -9.54 -1.16 -15.79
N ASP A 108 -8.98 -1.08 -14.58
CA ASP A 108 -7.92 -0.16 -14.19
C ASP A 108 -8.29 1.33 -14.36
N ASN A 109 -9.59 1.66 -14.31
CA ASN A 109 -10.03 3.06 -14.26
C ASN A 109 -9.98 3.56 -12.82
N GLU A 110 -9.50 4.79 -12.64
CA GLU A 110 -9.52 5.49 -11.36
C GLU A 110 -10.96 5.75 -10.91
N LEU A 111 -11.26 5.36 -9.66
CA LEU A 111 -12.54 5.62 -9.01
C LEU A 111 -12.48 6.85 -8.09
N GLY A 112 -11.31 7.12 -7.50
CA GLY A 112 -11.07 8.27 -6.64
C GLY A 112 -10.05 7.98 -5.53
N GLU A 113 -9.83 8.98 -4.68
CA GLU A 113 -8.92 8.87 -3.54
C GLU A 113 -9.37 7.76 -2.58
N SER A 114 -8.41 6.95 -2.15
CA SER A 114 -8.70 5.83 -1.26
C SER A 114 -8.92 6.27 0.18
N SER A 115 -9.87 5.61 0.85
CA SER A 115 -10.15 5.79 2.27
C SER A 115 -9.97 4.48 3.05
N ILE A 116 -9.27 3.50 2.48
CA ILE A 116 -9.19 2.13 3.01
C ILE A 116 -8.57 2.06 4.42
N LEU A 117 -7.72 3.04 4.79
CA LEU A 117 -7.05 3.11 6.08
C LEU A 117 -7.50 4.30 6.95
N THR A 118 -8.70 4.87 6.72
CA THR A 118 -9.15 5.98 7.57
C THR A 118 -9.57 5.49 8.95
N ASP A 119 -9.15 6.19 10.01
CA ASP A 119 -9.44 5.86 11.42
C ASP A 119 -10.92 6.05 11.83
N ARG A 120 -11.79 6.46 10.90
CA ARG A 120 -13.19 6.80 11.20
C ARG A 120 -14.07 5.57 11.49
N ASN A 121 -13.67 4.39 11.04
CA ASN A 121 -14.45 3.15 11.12
C ASN A 121 -13.57 1.97 11.57
N ALA A 122 -14.21 0.83 11.86
CA ALA A 122 -13.47 -0.42 12.10
C ALA A 122 -12.56 -0.73 10.90
N PRO A 123 -11.27 -1.04 11.13
CA PRO A 123 -10.30 -1.25 10.07
C PRO A 123 -10.75 -2.38 9.14
N LEU A 124 -10.53 -2.19 7.83
CA LEU A 124 -10.81 -3.22 6.82
C LEU A 124 -9.71 -4.25 6.72
N VAL A 125 -8.48 -3.84 7.04
CA VAL A 125 -7.30 -4.69 7.15
C VAL A 125 -6.61 -4.28 8.44
N GLU A 126 -6.62 -5.17 9.43
CA GLU A 126 -6.06 -4.86 10.75
C GLU A 126 -4.55 -4.68 10.68
N GLY A 127 -4.00 -3.82 11.55
CA GLY A 127 -2.56 -3.70 11.71
C GLY A 127 -1.81 -2.96 10.59
N LEU A 128 -2.50 -2.44 9.56
CA LEU A 128 -1.96 -1.41 8.67
C LEU A 128 -2.03 -0.04 9.34
N LYS A 129 -1.01 0.80 9.15
CA LYS A 129 -0.86 2.09 9.86
C LYS A 129 -0.50 3.22 8.88
N THR A 130 -1.20 4.34 9.00
CA THR A 130 -0.93 5.60 8.30
C THR A 130 0.19 6.41 8.95
N GLU A 131 0.39 6.21 10.25
CA GLU A 131 1.50 6.77 11.02
C GLU A 131 2.70 5.82 11.07
N TRP A 132 3.89 6.38 11.30
CA TRP A 132 5.11 5.60 11.43
C TRP A 132 5.01 4.58 12.57
N ALA A 133 5.02 3.29 12.24
CA ALA A 133 4.91 2.18 13.18
C ALA A 133 6.10 1.22 13.05
N SER A 134 6.35 0.40 14.07
CA SER A 134 7.42 -0.60 14.06
C SER A 134 7.04 -1.80 13.18
N ILE A 135 7.93 -2.20 12.28
CA ILE A 135 7.79 -3.40 11.44
C ILE A 135 7.70 -4.67 12.32
N ASN A 136 8.40 -4.68 13.46
CA ASN A 136 8.48 -5.84 14.34
C ASN A 136 7.36 -5.91 15.41
N SER A 137 6.40 -4.98 15.37
CA SER A 137 5.28 -5.01 16.32
C SER A 137 4.39 -6.23 16.05
N ARG A 138 3.90 -6.88 17.11
CA ARG A 138 2.90 -7.96 17.01
C ARG A 138 1.58 -7.50 16.39
N SER A 139 1.28 -6.20 16.46
CA SER A 139 0.08 -5.59 15.89
C SER A 139 0.25 -5.13 14.44
N THR A 140 1.44 -5.32 13.84
CA THR A 140 1.69 -4.97 12.45
C THR A 140 1.21 -6.07 11.52
N HIS A 141 0.47 -5.70 10.48
CA HIS A 141 -0.02 -6.65 9.48
C HIS A 141 1.15 -7.39 8.80
N SER A 142 1.00 -8.69 8.57
CA SER A 142 2.09 -9.55 8.06
C SER A 142 2.60 -9.20 6.66
N ILE A 143 1.81 -8.44 5.88
CA ILE A 143 2.25 -7.88 4.59
C ILE A 143 3.52 -7.02 4.73
N VAL A 144 3.64 -6.24 5.81
CA VAL A 144 4.73 -5.29 6.00
C VAL A 144 6.08 -6.00 6.17
N PRO A 145 6.25 -6.93 7.13
CA PRO A 145 7.50 -7.68 7.23
C PRO A 145 7.75 -8.56 6.00
N ALA A 146 6.73 -9.03 5.28
CA ALA A 146 6.91 -9.77 4.04
C ALA A 146 7.53 -8.91 2.93
N ILE A 147 7.03 -7.68 2.74
CA ILE A 147 7.61 -6.70 1.81
C ILE A 147 9.03 -6.33 2.26
N PHE A 148 9.20 -6.01 3.54
CA PHE A 148 10.51 -5.63 4.09
C PHE A 148 11.55 -6.73 3.86
N LYS A 149 11.21 -8.00 4.12
CA LYS A 149 12.10 -9.15 3.88
C LYS A 149 12.40 -9.36 2.40
N ARG A 150 11.47 -9.05 1.51
CA ARG A 150 11.66 -9.28 0.06
C ARG A 150 12.52 -8.20 -0.59
N ILE A 151 12.52 -7.01 0.00
CA ILE A 151 13.23 -5.85 -0.53
C ILE A 151 14.55 -5.69 0.20
N ALA A 152 14.53 -5.52 1.52
CA ALA A 152 15.69 -5.06 2.30
C ALA A 152 16.54 -6.18 2.92
N VAL A 153 16.24 -7.47 2.67
CA VAL A 153 16.99 -8.64 3.19
C VAL A 153 17.35 -9.55 2.03
#